data_AF-A0A7C5ABI2-F1
#
_entry.id   AF-A0A7C5ABI2-F1
#
_cell.length_a   1.000
_cell.length_b   1.000
_cell.length_c   1.000
_cell.angle_alpha   90.00
_cell.angle_beta   90.00
_cell.angle_gamma   90.00
#
_symmetry.space_group_name_H-M   'P 1'
#
loop_
_entity.id
_entity.type
_entity.pdbx_description
1 polymer ?
#
loop_
_entity_poly.entity_id
_entity_poly.type
_entity_poly.pdbx_seq_one_letter_code
_entity_poly.pdbx_strand_id
1 'polypeptide(L)'
;MRLVGWDLAAGKRLKALLCEEEHVKQAYAVCHALCHGRFDSAEFTRFCKAADRRNVWSYRGVTLEIVPYILVTLADLPVNDRVGRKYPLRFVLHKPRDEAIDALWELPGSCRLVPHFADDRGRAMTRCRRPSVPDEVAESKRHDTDWMSPALVRRLRECCFRKRPR
;
A
#
# COMPACT_ATOMS: atom_id res chain seq x y z
N MET A 1 -12.31 -7.62 21.63
CA MET A 1 -12.14 -6.21 22.01
C MET A 1 -12.12 -5.42 20.72
N ARG A 2 -13.22 -4.77 20.30
CA ARG A 2 -13.26 -4.05 19.01
C ARG A 2 -12.41 -2.78 19.14
N LEU A 3 -11.33 -2.64 18.36
CA LEU A 3 -10.57 -1.39 18.27
C LEU A 3 -11.33 -0.37 17.40
N VAL A 4 -12.56 -0.03 17.78
CA VAL A 4 -13.28 1.05 17.09
C VAL A 4 -12.64 2.37 17.49
N GLY A 5 -11.96 3.04 16.56
CA GLY A 5 -11.55 4.42 16.78
C GLY A 5 -10.43 4.94 15.90
N TRP A 6 -10.34 6.27 15.91
CA TRP A 6 -9.23 7.02 15.33
C TRP A 6 -8.27 7.39 16.47
N ASP A 7 -6.97 7.23 16.26
CA ASP A 7 -5.92 7.71 17.15
C ASP A 7 -4.97 8.61 16.35
N LEU A 8 -5.22 9.92 16.42
CA LEU A 8 -4.44 10.92 15.70
C LEU A 8 -2.98 10.98 16.19
N ALA A 9 -2.74 10.70 17.47
CA ALA A 9 -1.40 10.76 18.05
C ALA A 9 -0.59 9.55 17.60
N ALA A 10 -1.17 8.34 17.67
CA ALA A 10 -0.57 7.14 17.10
C ALA A 10 -0.35 7.29 15.59
N GLY A 11 -1.31 7.86 14.85
CA GLY A 11 -1.16 8.04 13.41
C GLY A 11 -0.05 9.01 13.01
N LYS A 12 0.15 10.09 13.77
CA LYS A 12 1.32 10.96 13.60
C LYS A 12 2.64 10.20 13.82
N ARG A 13 2.71 9.36 14.86
CA ARG A 13 3.89 8.53 15.14
C ARG A 13 4.13 7.51 14.05
N LEU A 14 3.10 6.79 13.61
CA LEU A 14 3.20 5.80 12.53
C LEU A 14 3.69 6.44 11.23
N LYS A 15 3.15 7.60 10.86
CA LYS A 15 3.60 8.33 9.67
C LYS A 15 5.05 8.82 9.81
N ALA A 16 5.44 9.29 10.99
CA ALA A 16 6.84 9.68 11.24
C ALA A 16 7.79 8.48 11.12
N LEU A 17 7.41 7.33 11.69
CA LEU A 17 8.17 6.08 11.64
C LEU A 17 8.35 5.59 10.20
N LEU A 18 7.28 5.61 9.38
CA LEU A 18 7.35 5.31 7.94
C LEU A 18 8.37 6.21 7.22
N CYS A 19 8.53 7.45 7.67
CA CYS A 19 9.36 8.45 7.03
C CYS A 19 10.85 8.36 7.37
N GLU A 20 11.21 7.45 8.25
CA GLU A 20 12.58 7.00 8.43
C GLU A 20 13.05 6.26 7.17
N GLU A 21 14.34 6.40 6.86
CA GLU A 21 14.88 5.92 5.58
C GLU A 21 14.72 4.42 5.40
N GLU A 22 14.97 3.64 6.45
CA GLU A 22 14.80 2.19 6.42
C GLU A 22 13.34 1.80 6.16
N HIS A 23 12.41 2.36 6.91
CA HIS A 23 11.00 2.00 6.83
C HIS A 23 10.34 2.41 5.51
N VAL A 24 10.71 3.57 4.93
CA VAL A 24 10.18 3.96 3.61
C VAL A 24 10.70 3.03 2.51
N LYS A 25 11.97 2.61 2.58
CA LYS A 25 12.56 1.64 1.65
C LYS A 25 11.83 0.31 1.76
N GLN A 26 11.66 -0.20 2.98
CA GLN A 26 10.94 -1.44 3.24
C GLN A 26 9.50 -1.41 2.73
N ALA A 27 8.75 -0.35 3.04
CA ALA A 27 7.37 -0.21 2.58
C ALA A 27 7.27 -0.13 1.05
N TYR A 28 8.19 0.60 0.41
CA TYR A 28 8.27 0.67 -1.05
C TYR A 28 8.61 -0.69 -1.66
N ALA A 29 9.55 -1.45 -1.09
CA ALA A 29 9.94 -2.77 -1.59
C ALA A 29 8.76 -3.76 -1.58
N VAL A 30 7.99 -3.79 -0.48
CA VAL A 30 6.80 -4.63 -0.37
C VAL A 30 5.73 -4.20 -1.39
N CYS A 31 5.43 -2.90 -1.50
CA CYS A 31 4.51 -2.40 -2.52
C CYS A 31 4.99 -2.81 -3.93
N HIS A 32 6.26 -2.61 -4.23
CA HIS A 32 6.89 -2.93 -5.51
C HIS A 32 6.75 -4.42 -5.84
N ALA A 33 6.96 -5.30 -4.86
CA ALA A 33 6.76 -6.74 -5.02
C ALA A 33 5.29 -7.11 -5.25
N LEU A 34 4.34 -6.55 -4.47
CA LEU A 34 2.90 -6.75 -4.64
C LEU A 34 2.43 -6.34 -6.05
N CYS A 35 3.00 -5.27 -6.58
CA CYS A 35 2.65 -4.72 -7.89
C CYS A 35 3.52 -5.24 -9.04
N HIS A 36 4.42 -6.19 -8.79
CA HIS A 36 5.37 -6.72 -9.78
C HIS A 36 6.21 -5.65 -10.48
N GLY A 37 6.62 -4.61 -9.76
CA GLY A 37 7.45 -3.51 -10.26
C GLY A 37 6.79 -2.60 -11.28
N ARG A 38 5.45 -2.57 -11.32
CA ARG A 38 4.68 -1.79 -12.31
C ARG A 38 4.41 -0.33 -11.91
N PHE A 39 5.16 0.21 -10.94
CA PHE A 39 5.04 1.61 -10.55
C PHE A 39 6.38 2.17 -10.09
N ASP A 40 6.48 3.49 -10.12
CA ASP A 40 7.64 4.29 -9.79
C ASP A 40 7.47 5.07 -8.48
N SER A 41 8.49 5.85 -8.11
CA SER A 41 8.46 6.68 -6.90
C SER A 41 7.34 7.74 -6.88
N ALA A 42 6.90 8.23 -8.05
CA ALA A 42 5.83 9.22 -8.13
C ALA A 42 4.47 8.56 -7.81
N GLU A 43 4.25 7.34 -8.28
CA GLU A 43 3.06 6.55 -7.93
C GLU A 43 3.05 6.13 -6.46
N PHE A 44 4.19 5.73 -5.91
CA PHE A 44 4.29 5.52 -4.45
C PHE A 44 3.88 6.77 -3.66
N THR A 45 4.37 7.93 -4.08
CA THR A 45 4.01 9.21 -3.47
C THR A 45 2.51 9.49 -3.59
N ARG A 46 1.86 9.10 -4.69
CA ARG A 46 0.41 9.19 -4.85
C ARG A 46 -0.33 8.29 -3.85
N PHE A 47 0.15 7.08 -3.57
CA PHE A 47 -0.44 6.19 -2.56
C PHE A 47 -0.38 6.84 -1.17
N CYS A 48 0.79 7.34 -0.79
CA CYS A 48 0.97 8.01 0.49
C CYS A 48 0.09 9.26 0.64
N LYS A 49 -0.03 10.09 -0.42
CA LYS A 49 -0.96 11.24 -0.41
C LYS A 49 -2.43 10.81 -0.34
N ALA A 50 -2.77 9.68 -0.95
CA ALA A 50 -4.11 9.11 -0.87
C ALA A 50 -4.42 8.59 0.55
N ALA A 51 -3.42 8.06 1.26
CA ALA A 51 -3.50 7.69 2.66
C ALA A 51 -3.64 8.91 3.57
N ASP A 52 -2.88 9.97 3.32
CA ASP A 52 -3.00 11.25 4.05
C ASP A 52 -4.42 11.82 3.96
N ARG A 53 -5.00 11.87 2.75
CA ARG A 53 -6.35 12.41 2.51
C ARG A 53 -7.45 11.60 3.20
N ARG A 54 -7.26 10.29 3.35
CA ARG A 54 -8.20 9.38 4.00
C ARG A 54 -7.90 9.17 5.49
N ASN A 55 -6.89 9.88 6.01
CA ASN A 55 -6.38 9.75 7.37
C ASN A 55 -6.10 8.30 7.80
N VAL A 56 -5.59 7.47 6.88
CA VAL A 56 -5.32 6.04 7.09
C VAL A 56 -4.41 5.81 8.29
N TRP A 57 -3.43 6.68 8.47
CA TRP A 57 -2.46 6.59 9.56
C TRP A 57 -3.13 6.59 10.94
N SER A 58 -4.27 7.25 11.06
CA SER A 58 -4.97 7.41 12.34
C SER A 58 -5.91 6.25 12.67
N TYR A 59 -6.02 5.21 11.82
CA TYR A 59 -6.74 4.01 12.24
C TYR A 59 -6.02 3.36 13.41
N ARG A 60 -6.76 3.07 14.48
CA ARG A 60 -6.19 2.45 15.67
C ARG A 60 -5.65 1.06 15.35
N GLY A 61 -4.43 0.78 15.79
CA GLY A 61 -3.81 -0.55 15.66
C GLY A 61 -3.10 -0.81 14.34
N VAL A 62 -3.11 0.13 13.39
CA VAL A 62 -2.32 -0.02 12.16
C VAL A 62 -0.83 -0.02 12.49
N THR A 63 -0.11 -1.01 11.97
CA THR A 63 1.34 -1.16 12.11
C THR A 63 2.05 -0.89 10.77
N LEU A 64 3.37 -0.68 10.81
CA LEU A 64 4.15 -0.44 9.58
C LEU A 64 4.14 -1.60 8.61
N GLU A 65 4.04 -2.83 9.12
CA GLU A 65 4.02 -4.06 8.33
C GLU A 65 2.81 -4.09 7.40
N ILE A 66 1.67 -3.55 7.87
CA ILE A 66 0.39 -3.56 7.15
C ILE A 66 0.26 -2.37 6.18
N VAL A 67 0.99 -1.27 6.41
CA VAL A 67 0.93 -0.06 5.57
C VAL A 67 1.01 -0.37 4.06
N PRO A 68 1.97 -1.18 3.56
CA PRO A 68 2.06 -1.49 2.13
C PRO A 68 0.77 -2.05 1.53
N TYR A 69 0.09 -2.96 2.24
CA TYR A 69 -1.15 -3.58 1.80
C TYR A 69 -2.30 -2.59 1.75
N ILE A 70 -2.34 -1.63 2.68
CA ILE A 70 -3.31 -0.54 2.60
C ILE A 70 -2.98 0.34 1.41
N LEU A 71 -1.73 0.80 1.27
CA LEU A 71 -1.32 1.76 0.25
C LEU A 71 -1.70 1.34 -1.17
N VAL A 72 -1.45 0.08 -1.54
CA VAL A 72 -1.75 -0.44 -2.88
C VAL A 72 -3.24 -0.50 -3.21
N THR A 73 -4.13 -0.39 -2.21
CA THR A 73 -5.59 -0.33 -2.41
C THR A 73 -6.10 1.10 -2.63
N LEU A 74 -5.29 2.13 -2.39
CA LEU A 74 -5.75 3.52 -2.34
C LEU A 74 -5.71 4.26 -3.68
N ALA A 75 -5.14 3.64 -4.71
CA ALA A 75 -5.08 4.22 -6.05
C ALA A 75 -4.99 3.16 -7.14
N ASP A 76 -5.35 3.58 -8.35
CA ASP A 76 -5.25 2.74 -9.53
C ASP A 76 -3.83 2.80 -10.11
N LEU A 77 -3.31 1.63 -10.44
CA LEU A 77 -2.01 1.42 -11.06
C LEU A 77 -2.17 1.40 -12.58
N PRO A 78 -1.38 2.20 -13.33
CA PRO A 78 -1.37 2.08 -14.78
C PRO A 78 -0.63 0.80 -15.18
N VAL A 79 -1.31 -0.14 -15.82
CA VAL A 79 -0.70 -1.38 -16.32
C VAL A 79 -0.83 -1.44 -17.83
N ASN A 80 0.24 -1.87 -18.50
CA ASN A 80 0.22 -2.13 -19.94
C ASN A 80 -0.10 -3.61 -20.18
N ASP A 81 -0.95 -3.91 -21.17
CA ASP A 81 -1.04 -5.28 -21.70
C ASP A 81 0.15 -5.61 -22.61
N ARG A 82 0.18 -6.85 -23.11
CA ARG A 82 1.22 -7.32 -24.04
C ARG A 82 1.24 -6.56 -25.37
N VAL A 83 0.18 -5.82 -25.69
CA VAL A 83 -0.01 -5.05 -26.93
C VAL A 83 0.24 -3.55 -26.68
N GLY A 84 0.63 -3.17 -25.46
CA GLY A 84 0.92 -1.78 -25.07
C GLY A 84 -0.30 -0.95 -24.68
N ARG A 85 -1.49 -1.53 -24.56
CA ARG A 85 -2.69 -0.81 -24.10
C ARG A 85 -2.62 -0.59 -22.60
N LYS A 86 -2.85 0.66 -22.19
CA LYS A 86 -2.91 1.03 -20.77
C LYS A 86 -4.29 0.74 -20.22
N TYR A 87 -4.36 0.04 -19.09
CA TYR A 87 -5.58 -0.09 -18.30
C TYR A 87 -5.26 0.13 -16.82
N PRO A 88 -6.20 0.74 -16.08
CA PRO A 88 -6.03 0.91 -14.64
C PRO A 88 -6.30 -0.41 -13.92
N LEU A 89 -5.39 -0.79 -13.04
CA LEU A 89 -5.48 -1.92 -12.13
C LEU A 89 -5.78 -1.39 -10.72
N ARG A 90 -6.77 -1.98 -10.04
CA ARG A 90 -7.06 -1.70 -8.63
C ARG A 90 -6.87 -2.95 -7.79
N PHE A 91 -6.19 -2.85 -6.67
CA PHE A 91 -6.27 -3.87 -5.63
C PHE A 91 -7.48 -3.62 -4.73
N VAL A 92 -8.32 -4.62 -4.59
CA VAL A 92 -9.46 -4.63 -3.67
C VAL A 92 -9.10 -5.55 -2.51
N LEU A 93 -9.28 -5.04 -1.29
CA LEU A 93 -9.13 -5.86 -0.10
C LEU A 93 -10.36 -6.74 0.10
N HIS A 94 -10.14 -8.05 0.12
CA HIS A 94 -11.13 -9.02 0.54
C HIS A 94 -10.82 -9.46 1.97
N LYS A 95 -11.75 -9.18 2.87
CA LYS A 95 -11.74 -9.58 4.28
C LYS A 95 -12.86 -10.60 4.55
N PRO A 96 -12.85 -11.29 5.70
CA PRO A 96 -13.98 -12.14 6.10
C PRO A 96 -15.30 -11.37 6.10
N ARG A 97 -16.40 -12.11 5.93
CA ARG A 97 -17.75 -11.55 5.96
C ARG A 97 -18.01 -10.94 7.34
N ASP A 98 -18.70 -9.81 7.37
CA ASP A 98 -19.13 -9.09 8.59
C ASP A 98 -18.00 -8.48 9.47
N GLU A 99 -16.74 -8.64 9.08
CA GLU A 99 -15.62 -7.96 9.75
C GLU A 99 -15.50 -6.49 9.36
N ALA A 100 -14.85 -5.67 10.18
CA ALA A 100 -14.51 -4.29 9.80
C ALA A 100 -13.16 -4.22 9.06
N ILE A 101 -12.73 -3.02 8.66
CA ILE A 101 -11.46 -2.83 7.93
C ILE A 101 -10.24 -3.17 8.80
N ASP A 102 -10.39 -3.08 10.11
CA ASP A 102 -9.40 -3.44 11.14
C ASP A 102 -8.98 -4.91 11.10
N ALA A 103 -9.82 -5.80 10.58
CA ALA A 103 -9.44 -7.19 10.30
C ALA A 103 -8.16 -7.31 9.45
N LEU A 104 -7.81 -6.29 8.68
CA LEU A 104 -6.55 -6.27 7.93
C LEU A 104 -5.30 -6.33 8.84
N TRP A 105 -5.35 -5.72 10.02
CA TRP A 105 -4.22 -5.71 10.97
C TRP A 105 -4.50 -6.51 12.26
N GLU A 106 -5.76 -6.80 12.57
CA GLU A 106 -6.13 -7.70 13.68
C GLU A 106 -6.09 -9.18 13.26
N LEU A 107 -6.53 -9.49 12.04
CA LEU A 107 -6.64 -10.84 11.49
C LEU A 107 -6.03 -10.91 10.07
N PRO A 108 -4.76 -10.45 9.88
CA PRO A 108 -4.19 -10.27 8.56
C PRO A 108 -4.32 -11.55 7.71
N GLY A 109 -3.99 -12.72 8.28
CA GLY A 109 -4.01 -14.01 7.57
C GLY A 109 -5.36 -14.44 7.00
N SER A 110 -6.44 -13.77 7.38
CA SER A 110 -7.79 -13.99 6.83
C SER A 110 -8.14 -13.04 5.67
N CYS A 111 -7.23 -12.13 5.34
CA CYS A 111 -7.38 -11.11 4.32
C CYS A 111 -6.55 -11.43 3.06
N ARG A 112 -7.04 -10.96 1.91
CA ARG A 112 -6.34 -11.09 0.63
C ARG A 112 -6.57 -9.88 -0.26
N LEU A 113 -5.59 -9.56 -1.09
CA LEU A 113 -5.72 -8.56 -2.14
C LEU A 113 -6.16 -9.24 -3.44
N VAL A 114 -7.20 -8.71 -4.06
CA VAL A 114 -7.68 -9.17 -5.35
C VAL A 114 -7.49 -8.07 -6.39
N PRO A 115 -6.76 -8.33 -7.48
CA PRO A 115 -6.62 -7.39 -8.59
C PRO A 115 -7.91 -7.34 -9.43
N HIS A 116 -8.41 -6.13 -9.67
CA HIS A 116 -9.54 -5.83 -10.53
C HIS A 116 -9.12 -4.85 -11.63
N PHE A 117 -9.75 -4.94 -12.79
CA PHE A 117 -9.76 -3.83 -13.73
C PHE A 117 -10.52 -2.67 -13.09
N ALA A 118 -9.98 -1.45 -13.13
CA ALA A 118 -10.73 -0.27 -12.75
C ALA A 118 -11.57 0.29 -13.93
N ASP A 119 -11.98 -0.60 -14.85
CA ASP A 119 -13.01 -0.29 -15.85
C ASP A 119 -14.39 -0.19 -15.18
N ASP A 120 -15.38 0.36 -15.88
CA ASP A 120 -16.75 0.54 -15.32
C ASP A 120 -17.40 -0.79 -14.89
N ARG A 121 -16.85 -1.92 -15.31
CA ARG A 121 -17.36 -3.26 -15.00
C ARG A 121 -16.68 -3.87 -13.77
N GLY A 122 -15.58 -3.29 -13.28
CA GLY A 122 -14.90 -3.68 -12.05
C GLY A 122 -14.52 -5.16 -11.99
N ARG A 123 -14.23 -5.79 -13.13
CA ARG A 123 -14.09 -7.26 -13.19
C ARG A 123 -12.79 -7.71 -12.52
N ALA A 124 -12.88 -8.75 -11.69
CA ALA A 124 -11.71 -9.39 -11.11
C ALA A 124 -10.84 -10.00 -12.21
N MET A 125 -9.53 -9.81 -12.13
CA MET A 125 -8.59 -10.48 -13.01
C MET A 125 -8.42 -11.92 -12.57
N THR A 126 -8.86 -12.87 -13.40
CA THR A 126 -8.80 -14.31 -13.09
C THR A 126 -7.39 -14.88 -13.16
N ARG A 127 -6.51 -14.29 -13.99
CA ARG A 127 -5.13 -14.78 -14.22
C ARG A 127 -4.05 -14.03 -13.43
N CYS A 128 -4.44 -13.18 -12.49
CA CYS A 128 -3.47 -12.46 -11.66
C CYS A 128 -3.36 -13.10 -10.28
N ARG A 129 -2.15 -13.01 -9.72
CA ARG A 129 -1.85 -13.41 -8.35
C ARG A 129 -2.79 -12.67 -7.38
N ARG A 130 -3.23 -13.37 -6.33
CA ARG A 130 -4.07 -12.82 -5.26
C ARG A 130 -3.29 -12.88 -3.95
N PRO A 131 -2.48 -11.85 -3.63
CA PRO A 131 -1.65 -11.85 -2.43
C PRO A 131 -2.47 -12.07 -1.17
N SER A 132 -1.99 -12.91 -0.25
CA SER A 132 -2.48 -12.94 1.12
C SER A 132 -2.01 -11.68 1.86
N VAL A 133 -2.51 -11.44 3.07
CA VAL A 133 -1.93 -10.46 3.97
C VAL A 133 -1.49 -11.19 5.25
N PRO A 134 -0.22 -11.12 5.67
CA PRO A 134 0.92 -10.79 4.83
C PRO A 134 1.08 -11.75 3.64
N ASP A 135 1.76 -11.30 2.60
CA ASP A 135 2.13 -12.06 1.42
C ASP A 135 3.60 -12.50 1.52
N GLU A 136 3.86 -13.80 1.63
CA GLU A 136 5.21 -14.33 1.89
C GLU A 136 6.26 -13.84 0.88
N VAL A 137 5.91 -13.80 -0.41
CA VAL A 137 6.82 -13.35 -1.47
C VAL A 137 7.11 -11.85 -1.33
N ALA A 138 6.09 -11.02 -1.11
CA ALA A 138 6.31 -9.59 -0.93
C ALA A 138 7.08 -9.28 0.36
N GLU A 139 6.79 -10.00 1.45
CA GLU A 139 7.50 -9.85 2.72
C GLU A 139 8.96 -10.28 2.62
N SER A 140 9.29 -11.33 1.86
CA SER A 140 10.69 -11.71 1.60
C SER A 140 11.50 -10.59 0.92
N LYS A 141 10.82 -9.64 0.27
CA LYS A 141 11.44 -8.48 -0.39
C LYS A 141 11.54 -7.25 0.51
N ARG A 142 10.96 -7.28 1.71
CA ARG A 142 10.95 -6.12 2.62
C ARG A 142 12.36 -5.59 2.89
N HIS A 143 13.31 -6.47 3.15
CA HIS A 143 14.69 -6.09 3.46
C HIS A 143 15.61 -6.03 2.23
N ASP A 144 15.15 -6.48 1.06
CA ASP A 144 15.86 -6.41 -0.22
C ASP A 144 15.76 -4.97 -0.78
N THR A 145 16.58 -4.08 -0.22
CA THR A 145 16.49 -2.63 -0.48
C THR A 145 17.79 -1.98 -0.96
N ASP A 146 18.85 -2.76 -1.14
CA ASP A 146 20.18 -2.27 -1.55
C ASP A 146 20.22 -1.80 -3.01
N TRP A 147 19.31 -2.31 -3.84
CA TRP A 147 19.13 -1.86 -5.22
C TRP A 147 18.60 -0.42 -5.34
N MET A 148 18.09 0.16 -4.24
CA MET A 148 17.54 1.51 -4.25
C MET A 148 18.65 2.56 -4.18
N SER A 149 18.86 3.28 -5.28
CA SER A 149 19.83 4.37 -5.31
C SER A 149 19.47 5.50 -4.33
N PRO A 150 20.45 6.28 -3.84
CA PRO A 150 20.17 7.44 -2.98
C PRO A 150 19.19 8.44 -3.61
N ALA A 151 19.24 8.59 -4.94
CA ALA A 151 18.32 9.45 -5.68
C ALA A 151 16.87 8.93 -5.63
N LEU A 152 16.66 7.61 -5.72
CA LEU A 152 15.35 6.99 -5.54
C LEU A 152 14.86 7.17 -4.11
N VAL A 153 15.69 6.87 -3.11
CA VAL A 153 15.33 7.01 -1.68
C VAL A 153 14.89 8.44 -1.36
N ARG A 154 15.62 9.44 -1.87
CA ARG A 154 15.23 10.85 -1.72
C ARG A 154 13.84 11.14 -2.30
N ARG A 155 13.50 10.58 -3.46
CA ARG A 155 12.16 10.71 -4.06
C ARG A 155 11.09 10.01 -3.25
N LEU A 156 11.35 8.82 -2.71
CA LEU A 156 10.39 8.11 -1.86
C LEU A 156 10.01 8.93 -0.62
N ARG A 157 10.99 9.64 -0.04
CA ARG A 157 10.79 10.52 1.11
C ARG A 157 10.02 11.81 0.77
N GLU A 158 9.78 12.15 -0.50
CA GLU A 158 8.91 13.27 -0.85
C GLU A 158 7.48 13.11 -0.31
N CYS A 159 7.04 11.87 -0.09
CA CYS A 159 5.74 11.57 0.51
C CYS A 159 5.63 11.91 2.01
N CYS A 160 6.77 12.26 2.64
CA CYS A 160 6.90 12.60 4.04
C CYS A 160 6.92 14.11 4.29
N PHE A 161 7.37 14.87 3.29
CA PHE A 161 7.41 16.32 3.36
C PHE A 161 6.09 16.87 2.84
N ARG A 162 5.18 17.23 3.75
CA ARG A 162 4.03 18.06 3.40
C ARG A 162 4.56 19.37 2.79
N LYS A 163 4.38 19.57 1.48
CA LYS A 163 4.18 20.95 1.01
C LYS A 163 2.89 21.40 1.67
N ARG A 164 2.99 22.31 2.66
CA ARG A 164 1.82 23.04 3.14
C ARG A 164 1.11 23.58 1.88
N PRO A 165 -0.19 23.34 1.68
CA PRO A 165 -0.91 24.11 0.68
C PRO A 165 -0.70 25.59 1.03
N ARG A 166 -0.28 26.36 0.02
CA ARG A 166 -0.29 27.82 0.10
C ARG A 166 -1.73 28.29 0.15
#